data_AF-A0A949ZZH9-F1
#
_entry.id   AF-A0A949ZZH9-F1
#
_cell.length_a   1.000
_cell.length_b   1.000
_cell.length_c   1.000
_cell.angle_alpha   90.00
_cell.angle_beta   90.00
_cell.angle_gamma   90.00
#
_symmetry.space_group_name_H-M   'P 1'
#
loop_
_entity.id
_entity.type
_entity.pdbx_description
1 polymer ?
#
loop_
_entity_poly.entity_id
_entity_poly.type
_entity_poly.pdbx_seq_one_letter_code
_entity_poly.pdbx_strand_id
1 'polypeptide(L)' 'MSSSPRPRGRWQEVVRFADLLTRAAERDPGGEALVFPDARLTYGELEGRAFAFARSLIALGVGPG' A
#
# COMPACT_ATOMS: atom_id res chain seq x y z
N MET A 1 11.68 -37.71 24.11
CA MET A 1 10.98 -36.42 24.20
C MET A 1 11.63 -35.46 23.22
N SER A 2 11.19 -35.53 21.96
CA SER A 2 11.68 -34.71 20.85
C SER A 2 10.93 -33.38 20.86
N SER A 3 11.63 -32.27 21.03
CA SER A 3 11.08 -30.95 20.76
C SER A 3 11.60 -30.51 19.39
N SER A 4 10.76 -30.71 18.38
CA SER A 4 11.00 -30.20 17.03
C SER A 4 10.72 -28.70 17.01
N PRO A 5 11.61 -27.84 16.51
CA PRO A 5 11.35 -26.41 16.39
C PRO A 5 10.27 -26.18 15.33
N ARG A 6 9.21 -25.45 15.69
CA ARG A 6 8.14 -25.04 14.76
C ARG A 6 8.73 -24.27 13.57
N PRO A 7 8.20 -24.42 12.35
CA PRO A 7 8.62 -23.60 11.22
C PRO A 7 8.32 -22.13 11.55
N ARG A 8 9.38 -21.33 11.71
CA ARG A 8 9.26 -19.87 11.78
C ARG A 8 8.73 -19.42 10.43
N GLY A 9 7.46 -19.03 10.37
CA GLY A 9 6.84 -18.45 9.18
C GLY A 9 7.70 -17.31 8.65
N ARG A 10 7.82 -17.23 7.31
CA ARG A 10 8.49 -16.17 6.54
C ARG A 10 8.38 -14.81 7.24
N TRP A 11 9.42 -14.38 7.91
CA TRP A 11 9.50 -13.01 8.41
C TRP A 11 9.64 -12.09 7.20
N GLN A 12 8.49 -11.57 6.79
CA GLN A 12 8.21 -10.38 6.00
C GLN A 12 9.19 -10.09 4.86
N GLU A 13 8.77 -10.42 3.64
CA GLU A 13 9.37 -9.87 2.42
C GLU A 13 9.38 -8.34 2.52
N VAL A 14 10.52 -7.70 2.22
CA VAL A 14 10.63 -6.23 2.24
C VAL A 14 9.76 -5.69 1.11
N VAL A 15 8.56 -5.27 1.46
CA VAL A 15 7.62 -4.61 0.57
C VAL A 15 7.57 -3.13 0.89
N ARG A 16 7.45 -2.28 -0.13
CA ARG A 16 7.27 -0.85 0.09
C ARG A 16 5.87 -0.64 0.64
N PHE A 17 5.70 0.39 1.45
CA PHE A 17 4.37 0.76 1.92
C PHE A 17 3.39 1.00 0.76
N ALA A 18 3.86 1.59 -0.35
CA ALA A 18 3.07 1.75 -1.57
C ALA A 18 2.59 0.42 -2.17
N ASP A 19 3.40 -0.65 -2.09
CA ASP A 19 3.02 -1.97 -2.59
C ASP A 19 1.87 -2.57 -1.75
N LEU A 20 1.82 -2.29 -0.45
CA LEU A 20 0.72 -2.73 0.42
C LEU A 20 -0.60 -2.03 0.06
N LEU A 21 -0.55 -0.74 -0.25
CA LEU A 21 -1.74 0.02 -0.65
C LEU A 21 -2.25 -0.41 -2.02
N THR A 22 -1.35 -0.64 -2.97
CA THR A 22 -1.68 -1.14 -4.32
C THR A 22 -2.39 -2.49 -4.22
N ARG A 23 -1.84 -3.43 -3.43
CA ARG A 23 -2.47 -4.74 -3.19
C ARG A 23 -3.84 -4.62 -2.51
N ALA A 24 -4.02 -3.65 -1.63
CA ALA A 24 -5.32 -3.40 -1.00
C ALA A 24 -6.34 -2.87 -2.01
N ALA A 25 -5.95 -1.95 -2.89
CA ALA A 25 -6.79 -1.42 -3.97
C ALA A 25 -7.16 -2.48 -5.02
N GLU A 26 -6.23 -3.38 -5.36
CA GLU A 26 -6.51 -4.54 -6.22
C GLU A 26 -7.51 -5.50 -5.57
N ARG A 27 -7.40 -5.72 -4.26
CA ARG A 27 -8.25 -6.67 -3.52
C ARG A 27 -9.64 -6.12 -3.23
N ASP A 28 -9.74 -4.84 -2.87
CA ASP A 28 -11.00 -4.17 -2.52
C ASP A 28 -10.93 -2.68 -2.88
N PRO A 29 -11.18 -2.32 -4.15
CA PRO A 29 -11.10 -0.93 -4.60
C PRO A 29 -12.19 -0.03 -4.00
N GLY A 30 -13.29 -0.61 -3.52
CA GLY A 30 -14.42 0.09 -2.91
C GLY A 30 -14.31 0.26 -1.39
N GLY A 31 -13.41 -0.46 -0.74
CA GLY A 31 -13.18 -0.37 0.70
C GLY A 31 -12.66 1.01 1.13
N GLU A 32 -13.15 1.53 2.26
CA GLU A 32 -12.70 2.81 2.82
C GLU A 32 -11.21 2.73 3.23
N ALA A 33 -10.39 3.60 2.64
CA ALA A 33 -8.96 3.71 2.95
C ALA A 33 -8.66 4.89 3.88
N LEU A 34 -9.32 6.03 3.66
CA LEU A 34 -9.20 7.23 4.48
C LEU A 34 -10.58 7.75 4.85
N VAL A 35 -10.81 8.00 6.13
CA VAL A 35 -12.07 8.53 6.67
C VAL A 35 -11.75 9.76 7.50
N PHE A 36 -12.28 10.89 7.05
CA PHE A 36 -12.28 12.18 7.74
C PHE A 36 -13.74 12.55 8.06
N PRO A 37 -13.99 13.56 8.92
CA PRO A 37 -15.35 13.99 9.24
C PRO A 37 -16.18 14.32 7.98
N ASP A 38 -15.60 15.05 7.03
CA ASP A 38 -16.29 15.56 5.84
C ASP A 38 -15.92 14.84 4.53
N ALA A 39 -15.02 13.86 4.59
CA ALA A 39 -14.51 13.20 3.39
C ALA A 39 -14.19 11.72 3.65
N ARG A 40 -14.47 10.90 2.66
CA ARG A 40 -14.08 9.50 2.60
C ARG A 40 -13.38 9.26 1.28
N LEU A 41 -12.37 8.40 1.30
CA LEU A 41 -11.72 7.90 0.10
C LEU A 41 -11.64 6.40 0.16
N THR A 42 -12.00 5.76 -0.95
CA THR A 42 -11.76 4.32 -1.12
C THR A 42 -10.30 4.04 -1.44
N TYR A 43 -9.87 2.78 -1.33
CA TYR A 43 -8.52 2.38 -1.76
C TYR A 43 -8.26 2.70 -3.23
N GLY A 44 -9.25 2.50 -4.12
CA GLY A 44 -9.11 2.84 -5.54
C GLY A 44 -8.97 4.35 -5.79
N GLU A 45 -9.73 5.19 -5.06
CA GLU A 45 -9.61 6.64 -5.17
C GLU A 45 -8.26 7.15 -4.64
N LEU A 46 -7.79 6.58 -3.53
CA LEU A 46 -6.49 6.89 -2.95
C LEU A 46 -5.37 6.53 -3.94
N GLU A 47 -5.38 5.34 -4.52
CA GLU A 47 -4.39 4.90 -5.51
C GLU A 47 -4.36 5.83 -6.73
N GLY A 48 -5.53 6.12 -7.31
CA GLY A 48 -5.62 6.99 -8.48
C GLY A 48 -5.04 8.39 -8.22
N ARG A 49 -5.35 8.97 -7.06
CA ARG A 49 -4.79 10.28 -6.64
C ARG A 49 -3.29 10.19 -6.40
N ALA A 50 -2.82 9.14 -5.73
CA ALA A 50 -1.40 8.93 -5.46
C ALA A 50 -0.59 8.79 -6.76
N PHE A 51 -1.09 8.05 -7.75
CA PHE A 51 -0.43 7.90 -9.05
C PHE A 51 -0.40 9.20 -9.86
N ALA A 52 -1.49 9.99 -9.83
CA ALA A 52 -1.49 11.31 -10.46
C ALA A 52 -0.45 12.25 -9.81
N PHE A 53 -0.35 12.22 -8.49
CA PHE A 53 0.65 12.99 -7.75
C PHE A 53 2.08 12.52 -8.06
N ALA A 54 2.32 11.21 -8.06
CA ALA A 54 3.62 10.63 -8.39
C ALA A 54 4.08 11.00 -9.82
N ARG A 55 3.19 10.94 -10.81
CA ARG A 55 3.50 11.41 -12.18
C ARG A 55 3.89 12.89 -12.22
N SER A 56 3.22 13.72 -11.41
CA SER A 56 3.55 15.14 -11.30
C SER A 56 4.93 15.36 -10.67
N LEU A 57 5.27 14.61 -9.62
CA LEU A 57 6.60 14.66 -8.99
C LEU A 57 7.71 14.22 -9.95
N ILE A 58 7.49 13.15 -10.72
CA ILE A 58 8.42 12.69 -11.74
C ILE A 58 8.63 13.77 -12.81
N ALA A 59 7.54 14.43 -13.25
CA ALA A 59 7.63 15.52 -14.22
C ALA A 59 8.42 16.74 -13.68
N LEU A 60 8.46 16.91 -12.36
CA LEU A 60 9.28 17.92 -11.67
C LEU A 60 10.73 17.48 -11.42
N GLY A 61 11.13 16.27 -11.85
CA GLY A 61 12.48 15.75 -11.69
C GLY A 61 12.78 15.09 -10.34
N VAL A 62 11.74 14.80 -9.54
CA VAL A 62 11.91 14.08 -8.26
C VAL A 62 12.17 12.60 -8.53
N GLY A 63 13.26 12.08 -7.97
CA GLY A 63 13.64 10.67 -8.04
C GLY A 63 13.70 10.01 -6.66
N PRO A 64 13.86 8.68 -6.60
CA PRO A 64 14.14 7.96 -5.35
C PRO A 64 15.41 8.49 -4.67
N GLY A 65 15.43 8.47 -3.34
CA GLY A 65 16.59 8.80 -2.51
C GLY A 65 17.00 7.64 -1.62
#